data_AF-A0A941PJF7-F1
#
_entry.id   AF-A0A941PJF7-F1
#
_cell.length_a   1.000
_cell.length_b   1.000
_cell.length_c   1.000
_cell.angle_alpha   90.00
_cell.angle_beta   90.00
_cell.angle_gamma   90.00
#
_symmetry.space_group_name_H-M   'P 1'
#
loop_
_entity.id
_entity.type
_entity.pdbx_description
1 polymer ?
#
loop_
_entity_poly.entity_id
_entity_poly.type
_entity_poly.pdbx_seq_one_letter_code
_entity_poly.pdbx_strand_id
1 'polypeptide(L)' 'MDQDAPTAGRFDGRRHVLPVRIYYEDTDFSGLVYHASY' A
#
# COMPACT_ATOMS: atom_id res chain seq x y z
N MET A 1 -11.48 2.39 14.92
CA MET A 1 -10.46 1.35 14.71
C MET A 1 -10.13 1.38 13.24
N ASP A 2 -8.90 1.76 12.90
CA ASP A 2 -8.44 1.88 11.52
C ASP A 2 -8.31 0.48 10.90
N GLN A 3 -9.16 0.18 9.93
CA GLN A 3 -9.35 -1.19 9.40
C GLN A 3 -8.25 -1.59 8.41
N ASP A 4 -7.45 -0.63 7.96
CA ASP A 4 -6.40 -0.84 6.95
C ASP A 4 -5.01 -0.77 7.57
N ALA A 5 -4.87 -1.31 8.78
CA ALA A 5 -3.57 -1.45 9.44
C ALA A 5 -2.63 -2.32 8.57
N PRO A 6 -1.47 -1.81 8.14
CA PRO A 6 -0.64 -2.43 7.09
C PRO A 6 0.16 -3.65 7.55
N THR A 7 -0.06 -4.09 8.78
CA THR A 7 0.54 -5.31 9.34
C THR A 7 -0.21 -6.58 8.96
N ALA A 8 -1.43 -6.49 8.40
CA ALA A 8 -2.18 -7.65 7.92
C ALA A 8 -3.14 -7.29 6.78
N GLY A 9 -3.32 -8.21 5.83
CA GLY A 9 -4.40 -8.13 4.85
C GLY A 9 -5.75 -8.51 5.46
N ARG A 10 -6.83 -8.09 4.79
CA ARG A 10 -8.21 -8.43 5.17
C ARG A 10 -9.05 -8.82 3.95
N PHE A 11 -10.15 -9.53 4.19
CA PHE A 11 -11.16 -9.76 3.17
C PHE A 11 -12.27 -8.72 3.24
N ASP A 12 -12.61 -8.15 2.09
CA ASP A 12 -13.80 -7.31 1.86
C ASP A 12 -14.75 -8.06 0.92
N GLY A 13 -15.65 -8.86 1.51
CA GLY A 13 -16.48 -9.80 0.78
C GLY A 13 -15.65 -10.83 0.00
N ARG A 14 -15.59 -10.67 -1.32
CA ARG A 14 -14.79 -11.53 -2.23
C ARG A 14 -13.43 -10.96 -2.61
N ARG A 15 -13.07 -9.76 -2.12
CA ARG A 15 -11.80 -9.11 -2.42
C ARG A 15 -10.82 -9.33 -1.27
N HIS A 16 -9.58 -9.64 -1.59
CA HIS A 16 -8.48 -9.59 -0.62
C HIS A 16 -7.81 -8.22 -0.73
N VAL A 17 -7.77 -7.48 0.37
CA VAL A 17 -7.17 -6.15 0.49
C VAL A 17 -5.91 -6.27 1.32
N LEU A 18 -4.77 -5.89 0.75
CA LEU A 18 -3.49 -5.82 1.45
C LEU A 18 -3.05 -4.34 1.51
N PRO A 19 -3.14 -3.66 2.66
CA PRO A 19 -2.66 -2.31 2.79
C PRO A 19 -1.12 -2.29 2.70
N VAL A 20 -0.57 -1.44 1.83
CA VAL A 20 0.87 -1.27 1.62
C VAL A 20 1.29 0.11 2.12
N ARG A 21 2.38 0.19 2.89
CA ARG A 21 3.01 1.47 3.25
C ARG A 21 3.95 1.89 2.13
N ILE A 22 3.81 3.13 1.69
CA ILE A 22 4.75 3.77 0.78
C ILE A 22 5.67 4.63 1.63
N TYR A 23 6.98 4.42 1.48
CA TYR A 23 8.01 5.23 2.11
C TYR A 23 8.55 6.26 1.13
N TYR A 24 9.32 7.23 1.62
CA TYR A 24 9.87 8.31 0.79
C TYR A 24 10.77 7.75 -0.32
N GLU A 25 11.57 6.74 0.00
CA GLU A 25 12.45 6.02 -0.93
C GLU A 25 11.73 5.30 -2.08
N ASP A 26 10.42 5.02 -1.94
CA ASP A 26 9.61 4.40 -2.99
C ASP A 26 9.13 5.42 -4.04
N THR A 27 9.35 6.72 -3.80
CA THR A 27 8.90 7.82 -4.65
C THR A 27 10.03 8.44 -5.47
N ASP A 28 9.72 8.91 -6.68
CA ASP A 28 10.66 9.65 -7.52
C ASP A 28 10.55 11.18 -7.33
N PHE A 29 11.30 11.96 -8.12
CA PHE A 29 11.29 13.43 -8.01
C PHE A 29 9.92 14.08 -8.28
N SER A 30 9.00 13.35 -8.91
CA SER A 30 7.63 13.81 -9.18
C SER A 30 6.68 13.54 -7.99
N GLY A 31 7.14 12.80 -6.97
CA GLY A 31 6.32 12.40 -5.82
C GLY A 31 5.39 11.22 -6.12
N LEU A 32 5.60 10.53 -7.24
CA LEU A 32 4.88 9.31 -7.58
C LEU A 32 5.69 8.08 -7.19
N VAL A 33 4.99 6.98 -6.88
CA VAL A 33 5.63 5.67 -6.70
C VAL A 33 6.35 5.30 -7.98
N TYR A 34 7.63 4.98 -7.87
CA TYR A 34 8.42 4.60 -9.02
C TYR A 34 7.93 3.29 -9.63
N HIS A 35 7.87 3.22 -10.95
CA HIS A 35 7.36 2.05 -11.68
C HIS A 35 8.07 0.71 -11.41
N ALA A 36 9.31 0.72 -10.89
CA ALA A 36 9.99 -0.51 -10.50
C ALA A 36 9.60 -1.02 -9.09
N SER A 37 8.82 -0.24 -8.35
CA SER A 37 8.28 -0.59 -7.03
C SER A 37 6.84 -1.14 -7.10
N TYR A 38 6.32 -1.40 -8.31
CA TYR A 38 5.01 -2.00 -8.57
C TYR A 38 5.13 -3.42 -9.15
#